data_AF-A0A7X1PU50-F1
#
_entry.id   AF-A0A7X1PU50-F1
#
_cell.length_a   1.000
_cell.length_b   1.000
_cell.length_c   1.000
_cell.angle_alpha   90.00
_cell.angle_beta   90.00
_cell.angle_gamma   90.00
#
_symmetry.space_group_name_H-M   'P 1'
#
loop_
_entity.id
_entity.type
_entity.pdbx_description
1 polymer ?
#
loop_
_entity_poly.entity_id
_entity_poly.type
_entity_poly.pdbx_seq_one_letter_code
_entity_poly.pdbx_strand_id
1 'polypeptide(L)'
;MHLTEHAAQRSQQRGISQEQVDWLLAYGKIGHNKGVCLYFFDRVGFEQLIHEVAPVHQTLAQRSRDIFVVVADESVITLGYHDERLKPQKPHRRLRRGTPSNAAARRIHHRTH
;
A
#
# COMPACT_ATOMS: atom_id res chain seq x y z
N MET A 1 10.36 18.12 -3.54
CA MET A 1 9.22 17.64 -2.72
C MET A 1 9.56 17.88 -1.26
N HIS A 2 8.61 18.35 -0.46
CA HIS A 2 8.81 18.57 0.98
C HIS A 2 8.08 17.51 1.81
N LEU A 3 8.69 17.08 2.91
CA LEU A 3 8.04 16.22 3.89
C LEU A 3 7.11 17.08 4.75
N THR A 4 5.85 16.66 4.85
CA THR A 4 4.96 17.17 5.91
C THR A 4 5.48 16.74 7.28
N GLU A 5 5.07 17.43 8.35
CA GLU A 5 5.42 17.04 9.73
C GLU A 5 5.02 15.59 10.04
N HIS A 6 3.85 15.17 9.55
CA HIS A 6 3.40 13.78 9.66
C HIS A 6 4.35 12.80 8.96
N ALA A 7 4.76 13.09 7.73
CA ALA A 7 5.68 12.24 6.99
C ALA A 7 7.07 12.19 7.62
N ALA A 8 7.60 13.33 8.09
CA ALA A 8 8.87 13.42 8.78
C ALA A 8 8.89 12.54 10.06
N GLN A 9 7.83 12.65 10.87
CA GLN A 9 7.68 11.82 12.06
C GLN A 9 7.61 10.33 11.72
N ARG A 10 6.87 9.94 10.67
CA ARG A 10 6.81 8.54 10.20
C ARG A 10 8.15 8.03 9.70
N SER A 11 8.91 8.86 9.00
CA SER A 11 10.28 8.56 8.52
C SER A 11 11.19 8.22 9.68
N GLN A 12 11.19 9.06 10.72
CA GLN A 12 12.00 8.85 11.91
C GLN A 12 11.58 7.58 12.66
N GLN A 13 10.28 7.37 12.89
CA GLN A 13 9.76 6.20 13.59
C GLN A 13 10.08 4.87 12.88
N ARG A 14 10.17 4.88 11.55
CA ARG A 14 10.38 3.68 10.73
C ARG A 14 11.83 3.53 10.26
N GLY A 15 12.71 4.45 10.63
CA GLY A 15 14.11 4.45 10.18
C GLY A 15 14.23 4.51 8.66
N ILE A 16 13.34 5.24 8.00
CA ILE A 16 13.40 5.47 6.56
C ILE A 16 14.23 6.74 6.34
N SER A 17 15.32 6.63 5.58
CA SER A 17 16.20 7.76 5.29
C SER A 17 15.70 8.56 4.09
N GLN A 18 16.14 9.82 3.99
CA GLN A 18 15.85 10.66 2.82
C GLN A 18 16.38 10.02 1.53
N GLU A 19 17.56 9.40 1.59
CA GLU A 19 18.16 8.68 0.46
C GLU A 19 17.26 7.58 -0.09
N GLN A 20 16.57 6.83 0.78
CA GLN A 20 15.61 5.81 0.34
C GLN A 20 14.38 6.42 -0.33
N VAL A 21 13.93 7.60 0.12
CA VAL A 21 12.85 8.36 -0.52
C VAL A 21 13.30 8.85 -1.89
N ASP A 22 14.51 9.37 -2.00
CA ASP A 22 15.06 9.89 -3.25
C ASP A 22 15.20 8.76 -4.30
N TRP A 23 15.66 7.58 -3.91
CA TRP A 23 15.66 6.40 -4.79
C TRP A 23 14.27 5.98 -5.23
N LEU A 24 13.28 6.07 -4.35
CA LEU A 24 11.90 5.75 -4.69
C LEU A 24 11.30 6.75 -5.69
N LEU A 25 11.67 8.02 -5.60
CA LEU A 25 11.27 9.05 -6.54
C LEU A 25 11.98 8.92 -7.90
N ALA A 26 13.22 8.42 -7.89
CA ALA A 26 14.05 8.27 -9.10
C ALA A 26 13.74 6.98 -9.90
N TYR A 27 13.70 5.83 -9.22
CA TYR A 27 13.55 4.51 -9.86
C TYR A 27 12.18 3.89 -9.61
N GLY A 28 11.41 4.40 -8.65
CA GLY A 28 10.11 3.85 -8.31
C GLY A 28 9.05 4.09 -9.39
N LYS A 29 7.99 3.30 -9.30
CA LYS A 29 6.81 3.43 -10.12
C LYS A 29 5.78 4.34 -9.44
N ILE A 30 5.06 5.10 -10.26
CA ILE A 30 4.01 6.00 -9.82
C ILE A 30 2.64 5.36 -10.07
N GLY A 31 1.82 5.28 -9.03
CA GLY A 31 0.40 4.94 -9.12
C GLY A 31 -0.46 6.15 -8.75
N HIS A 32 -1.49 6.43 -9.52
CA HIS A 32 -2.43 7.52 -9.22
C HIS A 32 -3.72 6.95 -8.60
N ASN A 33 -4.17 7.52 -7.48
CA ASN A 33 -5.41 7.14 -6.83
C ASN A 33 -6.08 8.35 -6.18
N LYS A 34 -7.33 8.68 -6.57
CA LYS A 34 -8.13 9.75 -5.93
C LYS A 34 -7.38 11.08 -5.69
N GLY A 35 -6.56 11.50 -6.65
CA GLY A 35 -5.79 12.76 -6.56
C GLY A 35 -4.48 12.67 -5.78
N VAL A 36 -4.09 11.49 -5.28
CA VAL A 36 -2.76 11.25 -4.70
C VAL A 36 -1.89 10.40 -5.62
N CYS A 37 -0.59 10.61 -5.54
CA CYS A 37 0.44 9.84 -6.21
C CYS A 37 1.12 8.91 -5.19
N LEU A 38 1.11 7.61 -5.46
CA LEU A 38 1.81 6.60 -4.68
C LEU A 38 3.07 6.19 -5.43
N TYR A 39 4.22 6.37 -4.79
CA TYR A 39 5.51 5.88 -5.25
C TYR A 39 5.82 4.57 -4.54
N PHE A 40 6.25 3.56 -5.28
CA PHE A 40 6.64 2.24 -4.77
C PHE A 40 7.65 1.61 -5.74
N PHE A 41 8.49 0.69 -5.28
CA PHE A 41 9.35 -0.06 -6.21
C PHE A 41 8.56 -1.16 -6.92
N ASP A 42 8.62 -1.16 -8.25
CA ASP A 42 8.31 -2.36 -9.02
C ASP A 42 9.58 -3.19 -9.23
N ARG A 43 9.43 -4.38 -9.82
CA ARG A 43 10.57 -5.28 -10.03
C ARG A 43 11.67 -4.63 -10.87
N VAL A 44 11.30 -3.88 -11.91
CA VAL A 44 12.23 -3.30 -12.88
C VAL A 44 13.01 -2.15 -12.23
N GLY A 45 12.30 -1.21 -11.60
CA GLY A 45 12.92 -0.08 -10.89
C GLY A 45 13.79 -0.52 -9.73
N PHE A 46 13.41 -1.59 -9.01
CA PHE A 46 14.23 -2.15 -7.96
C PHE A 46 15.52 -2.79 -8.51
N GLU A 47 15.43 -3.58 -9.59
CA GLU A 47 16.60 -4.17 -10.23
C GLU A 47 17.56 -3.06 -10.71
N GLN A 48 17.04 -1.99 -11.35
CA GLN A 48 17.83 -0.83 -11.76
C GLN A 48 18.55 -0.16 -10.59
N LEU A 49 17.83 0.12 -9.49
CA LEU A 49 18.43 0.69 -8.28
C LEU A 49 19.61 -0.16 -7.77
N ILE A 50 19.44 -1.47 -7.68
CA ILE A 50 20.49 -2.37 -7.17
C ILE A 50 21.71 -2.40 -8.10
N HIS A 51 21.50 -2.26 -9.41
CA HIS A 51 22.58 -2.23 -10.40
C HIS A 51 23.34 -0.90 -10.40
N GLU A 52 22.67 0.22 -10.14
CA GLU A 52 23.27 1.57 -10.23
C GLU A 52 23.85 2.08 -8.90
N VAL A 53 23.37 1.57 -7.76
CA VAL A 53 23.82 2.03 -6.45
C VAL A 53 25.24 1.54 -6.13
N ALA A 54 26.04 2.39 -5.50
CA ALA A 54 27.38 2.00 -5.08
C ALA A 54 27.34 0.86 -4.03
N PRO A 55 28.36 -0.03 -3.99
CA PRO A 55 28.37 -1.20 -3.09
C PRO A 55 28.12 -0.87 -1.61
N VAL A 56 28.58 0.30 -1.15
CA VAL A 56 28.38 0.77 0.23
C VAL A 56 26.90 0.99 0.59
N HIS A 57 26.06 1.30 -0.40
CA HIS A 57 24.64 1.55 -0.24
C HIS A 57 23.76 0.33 -0.57
N GLN A 58 24.34 -0.78 -1.06
CA GLN A 58 23.56 -1.97 -1.44
C GLN A 58 22.69 -2.50 -0.30
N THR A 59 23.20 -2.56 0.92
CA THR A 59 22.42 -3.02 2.08
C THR A 59 21.21 -2.12 2.34
N LEU A 60 21.37 -0.81 2.18
CA LEU A 60 20.28 0.15 2.36
C LEU A 60 19.26 0.06 1.21
N ALA A 61 19.74 -0.11 -0.02
CA ALA A 61 18.91 -0.30 -1.21
C ALA A 61 18.13 -1.61 -1.15
N GLN A 62 18.72 -2.71 -0.64
CA GLN A 62 17.98 -3.95 -0.41
C GLN A 62 16.83 -3.76 0.60
N ARG A 63 17.05 -2.95 1.63
CA ARG A 63 16.02 -2.63 2.64
C ARG A 63 14.93 -1.69 2.12
N SER A 64 15.16 -0.97 1.02
CA SER A 64 14.17 -0.02 0.49
C SER A 64 13.08 -0.66 -0.36
N ARG A 65 13.23 -1.96 -0.71
CA ARG A 65 12.31 -2.69 -1.59
C ARG A 65 10.84 -2.49 -1.27
N ASP A 66 10.49 -2.59 0.01
CA ASP A 66 9.10 -2.56 0.46
C ASP A 66 8.65 -1.16 0.89
N ILE A 67 9.42 -0.10 0.60
CA ILE A 67 9.03 1.26 0.98
C ILE A 67 8.01 1.81 -0.01
N PHE A 68 7.04 2.57 0.51
CA PHE A 68 6.13 3.38 -0.29
C PHE A 68 6.07 4.82 0.23
N VAL A 69 5.77 5.75 -0.67
CA VAL A 69 5.61 7.17 -0.37
C VAL A 69 4.31 7.66 -1.02
N VAL A 70 3.49 8.37 -0.26
CA VAL A 70 2.24 8.99 -0.74
C VAL A 70 2.47 10.48 -0.84
N VAL A 71 2.26 11.01 -2.03
CA VAL A 71 2.44 12.42 -2.38
C VAL A 71 1.08 13.00 -2.79
N ALA A 72 0.76 14.18 -2.29
CA ALA A 72 -0.36 15.00 -2.72
C ALA A 72 0.14 16.43 -2.88
N ASP A 73 -0.22 17.11 -3.96
CA ASP A 73 0.13 18.52 -4.22
C ASP A 73 1.61 18.82 -3.92
N GLU A 74 2.52 18.03 -4.49
CA GLU A 74 3.99 18.13 -4.36
C GLU A 74 4.56 17.90 -2.96
N SER A 75 3.71 17.54 -1.99
CA SER A 75 4.06 17.29 -0.60
C SER A 75 3.95 15.81 -0.26
N VAL A 76 4.96 15.28 0.43
CA VAL A 76 4.91 13.91 0.94
C VAL A 76 4.01 13.91 2.19
N ILE A 77 2.86 13.28 2.07
CA ILE A 77 1.85 13.21 3.14
C ILE A 77 2.17 12.08 4.11
N THR A 78 2.59 10.92 3.60
CA THR A 78 2.98 9.79 4.43
C THR A 78 3.93 8.85 3.70
N LEU A 79 4.64 8.03 4.46
CA LEU A 79 5.55 7.03 3.95
C LEU A 79 5.64 5.85 4.92
N GLY A 80 6.05 4.70 4.43
CA GLY A 80 6.14 3.49 5.24
C GLY A 80 6.61 2.28 4.48
N TYR A 81 6.51 1.12 5.12
CA TYR A 81 6.77 -0.17 4.51
C TYR A 81 5.45 -0.84 4.13
N HIS A 82 5.42 -1.51 2.97
CA HIS A 82 4.44 -2.50 2.57
C HIS A 82 4.55 -3.69 3.53
N ASP A 83 3.91 -3.55 4.69
CA ASP A 83 3.71 -4.69 5.58
C ASP A 83 2.66 -5.59 4.91
N GLU A 84 2.97 -6.88 4.72
CA GLU A 84 1.99 -7.86 4.27
C GLU A 84 0.74 -7.91 5.18
N ARG A 85 0.83 -7.39 6.41
CA ARG A 85 -0.30 -7.23 7.34
C ARG A 85 -1.30 -6.15 6.91
N LEU A 86 -0.91 -5.25 6.01
CA LEU A 86 -1.77 -4.25 5.38
C LEU A 86 -2.32 -4.73 4.03
N LYS A 87 -2.31 -6.04 3.75
CA LYS A 87 -3.13 -6.61 2.68
C LYS A 87 -4.54 -6.03 2.85
N PRO A 88 -5.16 -5.45 1.80
CA PRO A 88 -6.58 -5.13 1.87
C PRO A 88 -7.26 -6.42 2.32
N GLN A 89 -8.00 -6.38 3.44
CA GLN A 89 -8.86 -7.49 3.78
C GLN A 89 -9.63 -7.80 2.50
N LYS A 90 -9.44 -9.02 1.97
CA LYS A 90 -10.10 -9.47 0.73
C LYS A 90 -11.51 -8.89 0.77
N PRO A 91 -11.95 -8.12 -0.25
CA PRO A 91 -13.23 -7.42 -0.18
C PRO A 91 -14.24 -8.45 0.30
N HIS A 92 -14.90 -8.16 1.43
CA HIS A 92 -15.79 -9.12 2.10
C HIS A 92 -16.59 -9.82 1.01
N ARG A 93 -16.26 -11.10 0.73
CA ARG A 93 -16.93 -11.85 -0.32
C ARG A 93 -18.38 -11.83 0.12
N ARG A 94 -19.24 -11.05 -0.54
CA ARG A 94 -20.67 -11.03 -0.26
C ARG A 94 -21.11 -12.47 -0.40
N LEU A 95 -21.24 -13.18 0.72
CA LEU A 95 -21.93 -14.45 0.78
C LEU A 95 -23.33 -14.10 0.32
N ARG A 96 -23.64 -14.31 -0.96
CA ARG A 96 -25.02 -14.40 -1.41
C ARG A 96 -25.62 -15.43 -0.47
N ARG A 97 -26.52 -15.01 0.43
CA ARG A 97 -27.34 -15.96 1.19
C ARG A 97 -27.99 -16.83 0.13
N GLY A 98 -27.51 -18.06 -0.01
CA GLY A 98 -28.22 -19.05 -0.78
C GLY A 98 -29.63 -19.10 -0.24
N THR A 99 -30.62 -19.20 -1.13
CA THR A 99 -32.00 -19.48 -0.75
C THR A 99 -31.99 -20.64 0.24
N PRO A 100 -32.53 -20.49 1.46
CA PRO A 100 -32.50 -21.57 2.44
C PRO A 100 -33.23 -22.78 1.84
N SER A 101 -32.51 -23.89 1.69
CA SER A 101 -33.04 -25.18 1.20
C SER A 101 -33.93 -25.89 2.22
N ASN A 102 -34.25 -25.24 3.34
CA ASN A 102 -34.97 -25.85 4.44
C ASN A 102 -36.48 -25.72 4.23
N ALA A 103 -37.14 -26.86 3.97
CA ALA A 103 -38.58 -26.93 3.69
C ALA A 103 -39.47 -26.42 4.83
N ALA A 104 -38.94 -26.32 6.06
CA ALA A 104 -39.66 -25.82 7.24
C ALA A 104 -40.00 -24.32 7.17
N ALA A 105 -39.29 -23.52 6.38
CA ALA A 105 -39.55 -22.08 6.25
C ALA A 105 -40.76 -21.74 5.37
N ARG A 106 -41.35 -22.72 4.66
CA ARG A 106 -42.48 -22.49 3.72
C ARG A 106 -43.86 -22.55 4.38
N ARG A 107 -43.96 -22.82 5.69
CA ARG A 107 -45.23 -23.07 6.40
C ARG A 107 -45.77 -21.89 7.21
N ILE A 108 -45.32 -20.67 6.96
CA ILE A 108 -45.91 -19.49 7.60
C ILE A 108 -46.57 -18.60 6.56
N HIS A 109 -47.49 -19.16 5.76
CA HIS A 109 -48.54 -18.38 5.12
C HIS A 109 -49.78 -19.27 4.96
N HIS A 110 -50.95 -18.64 5.13
CA HIS A 110 -52.30 -19.20 5.27
C HIS A 110 -52.60 -19.65 6.72
N ARG A 111 -53.50 -19.01 7.48
CA ARG A 111 -54.74 -18.34 7.09
C ARG A 111 -55.24 -17.43 8.23
N THR A 112 -55.53 -16.19 7.88
CA THR A 112 -56.41 -15.25 8.59
C THR A 112 -57.89 -15.60 8.36
N HIS A 113 -58.70 -15.29 9.38
CA HIS A 113 -60.16 -15.42 9.52
C HIS A 113 -60.71 -16.83 9.81
#